data_AF-X1RZB3-F1
#
_entry.id   AF-X1RZB3-F1
#
_cell.length_a   1.000
_cell.length_b   1.000
_cell.length_c   1.000
_cell.angle_alpha   90.00
_cell.angle_beta   90.00
_cell.angle_gamma   90.00
#
_symmetry.space_group_name_H-M   'P 1'
#
loop_
_entity.id
_entity.type
_entity.pdbx_description
1 polymer ?
#
loop_
_entity_poly.entity_id
_entity_poly.type
_entity_poly.pdbx_seq_one_letter_code
_entity_poly.pdbx_strand_id
1 'polypeptide(L)' 'EPPIIQGVLSLGSSDVTLRIAIKVKPMTHWGAERELKRRIKDTFDKKGIEIPFPRQVVYLRREKK' A
#
# COMPACT_ATOMS: atom_id res chain seq x y z
N GLU A 1 -4.59 -7.63 -21.78
CA GLU A 1 -4.87 -6.18 -21.67
C GLU A 1 -3.85 -5.56 -20.72
N PRO A 2 -3.42 -4.31 -20.95
CA PRO A 2 -2.52 -3.62 -20.04
C PRO A 2 -3.20 -3.40 -18.67
N PRO A 3 -2.44 -3.36 -17.56
CA PRO A 3 -2.98 -3.04 -16.26
C PRO A 3 -3.52 -1.62 -16.23
N ILE A 4 -4.70 -1.43 -15.63
CA ILE A 4 -5.32 -0.12 -15.44
C ILE A 4 -4.91 0.39 -14.05
N ILE A 5 -4.10 1.44 -14.02
CA ILE A 5 -3.68 2.10 -12.78
C ILE A 5 -4.71 3.18 -12.50
N GLN A 6 -5.51 3.01 -11.44
CA GLN A 6 -6.50 4.00 -11.03
C GLN A 6 -5.88 5.10 -10.15
N GLY A 7 -4.63 4.92 -9.72
CA GLY A 7 -3.89 5.91 -8.94
C GLY A 7 -4.20 5.85 -7.45
N VAL A 8 -4.17 7.01 -6.80
CA VAL A 8 -4.50 7.17 -5.37
C VAL A 8 -6.00 7.09 -5.19
N LEU A 9 -6.46 6.11 -4.42
CA LEU A 9 -7.85 5.93 -4.06
C LEU A 9 -8.23 6.77 -2.85
N SER A 10 -7.36 6.81 -1.84
CA SER A 10 -7.59 7.54 -0.60
C SER A 10 -6.28 7.85 0.13
N LEU A 11 -6.32 8.91 0.93
CA LEU A 11 -5.28 9.29 1.88
C LEU A 11 -5.81 8.97 3.28
N GLY A 12 -5.23 7.95 3.91
CA GLY A 12 -5.52 7.56 5.29
C GLY A 12 -4.78 8.45 6.30
N SER A 13 -4.98 8.18 7.59
CA SER A 13 -4.31 8.91 8.69
C SER A 13 -2.81 8.63 8.76
N SER A 14 -2.34 7.52 8.20
CA SER A 14 -0.92 7.17 8.15
C SER A 14 -0.52 6.44 6.88
N ASP A 15 -1.38 6.38 5.86
CA ASP A 15 -1.16 5.57 4.66
C ASP A 15 -1.78 6.19 3.40
N VAL A 16 -1.33 5.73 2.24
CA VAL A 16 -1.90 6.11 0.94
C VAL A 16 -2.36 4.83 0.24
N THR A 17 -3.65 4.73 -0.04
CA THR A 17 -4.20 3.57 -0.72
C THR A 17 -4.12 3.78 -2.24
N LEU A 18 -3.39 2.90 -2.93
CA LEU A 18 -3.32 2.86 -4.39
C LEU A 18 -4.14 1.71 -4.95
N ARG A 19 -4.82 1.92 -6.08
CA ARG A 19 -5.62 0.88 -6.73
C ARG A 19 -5.12 0.59 -8.15
N ILE A 20 -4.98 -0.70 -8.44
CA ILE A 20 -4.59 -1.23 -9.74
C ILE A 20 -5.58 -2.34 -10.10
N ALA A 21 -6.14 -2.29 -11.31
CA ALA A 21 -7.05 -3.30 -11.83
C ALA A 21 -6.38 -4.02 -13.02
N ILE A 22 -6.37 -5.35 -13.00
CA ILE A 22 -5.78 -6.17 -14.06
C ILE A 22 -6.74 -7.30 -14.41
N LYS A 23 -6.95 -7.52 -15.70
CA LYS A 23 -7.71 -8.65 -16.21
C LYS A 23 -6.78 -9.85 -16.39
N VAL A 24 -7.15 -10.96 -15.79
CA VAL A 24 -6.36 -12.20 -15.74
C VAL A 24 -7.21 -13.37 -16.21
N LYS A 25 -6.57 -14.49 -16.55
CA LYS A 25 -7.29 -15.70 -16.91
C LYS A 25 -8.07 -16.23 -15.69
N PRO A 26 -9.22 -16.90 -15.88
CA PRO A 26 -9.92 -17.57 -14.79
C PRO A 26 -8.97 -18.46 -14.00
N MET A 27 -9.16 -18.53 -12.67
CA MET A 27 -8.35 -19.34 -11.75
C MET A 27 -6.88 -18.89 -11.54
N THR A 28 -6.36 -17.93 -12.31
CA THR A 28 -4.97 -17.44 -12.14
C THR A 28 -4.85 -16.17 -11.30
N HIS A 29 -5.95 -15.68 -10.73
CA HIS A 29 -6.03 -14.39 -10.08
C HIS A 29 -5.11 -14.28 -8.86
N TRP A 30 -5.07 -15.30 -7.99
CA TRP A 30 -4.17 -15.28 -6.83
C TRP A 30 -2.68 -15.32 -7.21
N GLY A 31 -2.33 -16.05 -8.28
CA GLY A 31 -0.96 -16.12 -8.77
C GLY A 31 -0.48 -14.77 -9.29
N ALA A 32 -1.29 -14.16 -10.16
CA ALA A 32 -1.03 -12.84 -10.72
C ALA A 32 -0.98 -11.75 -9.64
N GLU A 33 -1.88 -11.79 -8.65
CA GLU A 33 -1.89 -10.82 -7.55
C GLU A 33 -0.62 -10.90 -6.71
N ARG A 34 -0.18 -12.11 -6.34
CA ARG A 34 1.05 -12.30 -5.56
C ARG A 34 2.28 -11.82 -6.32
N GLU A 35 2.37 -12.15 -7.60
CA GLU A 35 3.48 -11.71 -8.43
C GLU A 35 3.51 -10.19 -8.58
N LEU A 36 2.35 -9.56 -8.78
CA LEU A 36 2.23 -8.11 -8.83
C LEU A 36 2.68 -7.47 -7.51
N LYS A 37 2.18 -7.96 -6.37
CA LYS A 37 2.57 -7.46 -5.04
C LYS A 37 4.07 -7.59 -4.80
N ARG A 38 4.68 -8.70 -5.20
CA ARG A 38 6.13 -8.91 -5.11
C ARG A 38 6.90 -7.87 -5.93
N ARG A 39 6.52 -7.66 -7.19
CA ARG A 39 7.18 -6.66 -8.06
C ARG A 39 7.04 -5.24 -7.51
N ILE A 40 5.87 -4.90 -6.97
CA ILE A 40 5.63 -3.60 -6.32
C ILE A 40 6.55 -3.44 -5.11
N LYS A 41 6.60 -4.45 -4.23
CA LYS A 41 7.46 -4.44 -3.04
C LYS A 41 8.93 -4.27 -3.41
N ASP A 42 9.45 -5.10 -4.32
CA ASP A 42 10.85 -5.03 -4.77
C ASP A 42 11.18 -3.66 -5.37
N THR A 43 10.23 -3.04 -6.09
CA THR A 43 10.43 -1.71 -6.68
C THR A 43 10.37 -0.60 -5.63
N PHE A 44 9.48 -0.72 -4.65
CA PHE A 44 9.35 0.25 -3.56
C PHE A 44 10.61 0.24 -2.70
N ASP A 45 11.12 -0.95 -2.36
CA ASP A 45 12.36 -1.12 -1.60
C ASP A 45 13.55 -0.51 -2.34
N LYS A 46 13.68 -0.75 -3.66
CA LYS A 46 14.74 -0.15 -4.49
C LYS A 46 14.65 1.38 -4.59
N LYS A 47 13.45 1.94 -4.51
CA LYS A 47 13.22 3.39 -4.57
C LYS A 47 13.22 4.06 -3.20
N GLY A 48 13.42 3.31 -2.11
CA GLY A 48 13.38 3.83 -0.75
C GLY A 48 11.98 4.26 -0.30
N ILE A 49 10.92 3.72 -0.91
CA ILE A 49 9.54 3.97 -0.48
C ILE A 49 9.22 3.00 0.64
N GLU A 50 9.27 3.48 1.88
CA GLU A 50 8.93 2.68 3.06
C GLU A 50 7.43 2.38 3.13
N ILE A 51 7.09 1.19 3.62
CA ILE A 51 5.70 0.84 3.89
C ILE A 51 5.30 1.56 5.17
N PRO A 52 4.22 2.37 5.14
CA PRO A 52 3.81 3.13 6.30
C PRO A 52 3.43 2.20 7.47
N PHE A 53 3.96 2.50 8.64
CA PHE A 53 3.47 1.97 9.91
C PHE A 53 2.63 3.05 10.60
N PRO A 54 1.48 2.71 11.21
CA PRO A 54 0.66 3.69 11.91
C PRO A 54 1.46 4.26 13.09
N ARG A 55 1.77 5.56 13.05
CA ARG A 55 2.51 6.26 14.11
C ARG A 55 1.54 7.03 14.98
N GLN A 56 1.35 6.59 16.22
CA GLN A 56 0.63 7.35 17.24
C GLN A 56 1.60 8.11 18.13
N VAL A 57 1.41 9.42 18.23
CA VAL A 57 2.16 10.27 19.17
C VAL A 57 1.25 10.54 20.36
N VAL A 58 1.59 9.96 21.52
CA VAL A 58 0.83 10.14 22.77
C VAL A 58 1.51 11.22 23.60
N TYR A 59 0.79 12.30 23.87
CA TYR A 59 1.22 13.35 24.79
C TYR A 59 0.60 13.10 26.17
N LEU A 60 1.43 12.72 27.15
CA LEU A 60 1.01 12.62 28.55
C LEU A 60 1.12 13.98 29.24
N ARG A 61 -0.01 14.66 29.44
CA ARG A 61 -0.08 15.86 30.26
C ARG A 61 -0.17 15.46 31.73
N ARG A 62 0.88 15.75 32.51
CA ARG A 62 0.86 15.57 33.97
C ARG A 62 0.13 16.76 34.58
N GLU A 63 -1.07 16.56 35.11
CA GLU A 63 -1.69 17.58 35.96
C GLU A 63 -0.89 17.71 37.25
N LYS A 64 -0.44 18.93 37.55
CA LYS A 64 0.14 19.26 38.86
C LYS A 64 -1.02 19.35 39.85
N LYS A 65 -0.97 18.49 40.88
CA LYS A 65 -1.75 18.66 42.11
C LYS A 65 -1.48 20.01 42.75
#